data_AF-A0A8H3QUN4-F1
#
_entry.id   AF-A0A8H3QUN4-F1
#
_cell.length_a   1.000
_cell.length_b   1.000
_cell.length_c   1.000
_cell.angle_alpha   90.00
_cell.angle_beta   90.00
_cell.angle_gamma   90.00
#
_symmetry.space_group_name_H-M   'P 1'
#
loop_
_entity.id
_entity.type
_entity.pdbx_description
1 polymer ?
#
loop_
_entity_poly.entity_id
_entity_poly.type
_entity_poly.pdbx_seq_one_letter_code
_entity_poly.pdbx_strand_id
1 'polypeptide(L)'
;MKKPVQLHGGVEEQIDLRKTETYVMASFRFFQDVSRAPRKAEDLSQEEDHWIRSAYTGALTWAEPYEGIATELDFNEYYPYILSSYITDSIKDHLKYGIYRVFIEGQSAEQKCTRGFRYNPTGYYTHYDLLIAMDLGLHIELSSESPNALIFEQTKLMSGQDIFNQWASYLTEIKEEGPHRRMAPFISAKRCKIISEKIRPLGDRVKRIHTDGFIISDKNTEQLIERYVGEKSDLKIAKSGIVTIKNVMNLKWIDFEEIVSLSLKSEKSPIYFISLPNKIFDRIFQHYRKDRYKKMYPLLFVNKQWYYIARRLVWQRISLTAISGVKFTNALSRNMKPAICAQVLGLKFIGEINIEPDVYISEVCKACPNLQWLGFENSGSRILNNKNLEVLLAESSNLKRLTIRGSRRISPKTFLKIPGLAPSLKIIEIRECLRIREDILIDFQNLYPKIKLIFESNEE
;
A
#
# COMPACT_ATOMS: atom_id res chain seq x y z
N MET A 1 -22.87 39.22 -8.64
CA MET A 1 -23.09 37.99 -7.85
C MET A 1 -22.02 36.98 -8.23
N LYS A 2 -21.20 36.55 -7.26
CA LYS A 2 -20.05 35.66 -7.46
C LYS A 2 -20.52 34.25 -7.80
N LYS A 3 -19.97 33.68 -8.87
CA LYS A 3 -20.10 32.27 -9.26
C LYS A 3 -19.43 31.37 -8.19
N PRO A 4 -19.96 30.17 -7.92
CA PRO A 4 -19.31 29.20 -7.05
C PRO A 4 -18.06 28.64 -7.73
N VAL A 5 -16.97 28.61 -6.99
CA VAL A 5 -15.71 27.97 -7.40
C VAL A 5 -15.90 26.46 -7.33
N GLN A 6 -15.79 25.80 -8.47
CA GLN A 6 -15.64 24.35 -8.55
C GLN A 6 -14.29 23.95 -7.95
N LEU A 7 -14.31 23.16 -6.89
CA LEU A 7 -13.15 22.37 -6.45
C LEU A 7 -12.95 21.23 -7.46
N HIS A 8 -12.02 21.41 -8.40
CA HIS A 8 -11.53 20.33 -9.25
C HIS A 8 -10.49 19.48 -8.51
N GLY A 9 -10.63 18.15 -8.59
CA GLY A 9 -9.58 17.18 -8.27
C GLY A 9 -9.81 16.40 -6.97
N GLY A 10 -10.57 15.31 -7.04
CA GLY A 10 -10.78 14.39 -5.90
C GLY A 10 -9.49 13.67 -5.50
N VAL A 11 -9.16 13.76 -4.21
CA VAL A 11 -7.94 13.31 -3.54
C VAL A 11 -7.87 11.78 -3.35
N GLU A 12 -8.91 11.03 -3.74
CA GLU A 12 -9.04 9.56 -3.53
C GLU A 12 -8.50 8.70 -4.69
N GLU A 13 -8.03 9.28 -5.81
CA GLU A 13 -7.60 8.51 -6.99
C GLU A 13 -6.08 8.25 -7.11
N GLN A 14 -5.26 8.76 -6.17
CA GLN A 14 -3.80 8.82 -6.36
C GLN A 14 -3.02 7.53 -5.98
N ILE A 15 -3.60 6.61 -5.19
CA ILE A 15 -2.96 5.33 -4.83
C ILE A 15 -3.80 4.15 -5.31
N ASP A 16 -3.36 3.45 -6.36
CA ASP A 16 -4.05 2.28 -6.93
C ASP A 16 -3.22 0.99 -6.79
N LEU A 17 -3.46 0.26 -5.69
CA LEU A 17 -2.82 -1.04 -5.39
C LEU A 17 -3.05 -2.12 -6.47
N ARG A 18 -4.09 -1.98 -7.30
CA ARG A 18 -4.37 -2.91 -8.42
C ARG A 18 -3.34 -2.80 -9.54
N LYS A 19 -2.59 -1.69 -9.60
CA LYS A 19 -1.57 -1.44 -10.63
C LYS A 19 -0.14 -1.75 -10.16
N THR A 20 0.09 -1.91 -8.87
CA THR A 20 1.42 -1.97 -8.24
C THR A 20 1.68 -3.24 -7.44
N GLU A 21 0.66 -4.06 -7.20
CA GLU A 21 0.72 -5.40 -6.56
C GLU A 21 1.15 -5.43 -5.08
N THR A 22 1.95 -4.46 -4.63
CA THR A 22 2.43 -4.34 -3.24
C THR A 22 2.28 -2.91 -2.72
N TYR A 23 2.13 -2.77 -1.40
CA TYR A 23 2.12 -1.47 -0.71
C TYR A 23 3.40 -0.66 -0.99
N VAL A 24 4.55 -1.34 -1.02
CA VAL A 24 5.85 -0.73 -1.34
C VAL A 24 5.83 -0.11 -2.74
N MET A 25 5.30 -0.81 -3.74
CA MET A 25 5.27 -0.33 -5.11
C MET A 25 4.17 0.73 -5.33
N ALA A 26 3.07 0.68 -4.57
CA ALA A 26 2.03 1.71 -4.58
C ALA A 26 2.55 3.03 -4.00
N SER A 27 3.21 2.96 -2.85
CA SER A 27 3.87 4.10 -2.21
C SER A 27 5.00 4.65 -3.07
N PHE A 28 5.78 3.78 -3.70
CA PHE A 28 6.84 4.18 -4.64
C PHE A 28 6.30 4.87 -5.89
N ARG A 29 5.19 4.39 -6.48
CA ARG A 29 4.56 5.09 -7.61
C ARG A 29 3.95 6.41 -7.20
N PHE A 30 3.26 6.44 -6.07
CA PHE A 30 2.74 7.69 -5.51
C PHE A 30 3.87 8.71 -5.27
N PHE A 31 4.98 8.27 -4.70
CA PHE A 31 6.20 9.07 -4.58
C PHE A 31 6.66 9.62 -5.94
N GLN A 32 6.72 8.80 -6.99
CA GLN A 32 7.08 9.26 -8.34
C GLN A 32 6.08 10.24 -8.95
N ASP A 33 4.81 10.20 -8.53
CA ASP A 33 3.75 11.06 -9.04
C ASP A 33 3.72 12.43 -8.35
N VAL A 34 4.05 12.49 -7.05
CA VAL A 34 4.01 13.73 -6.24
C VAL A 34 5.37 14.35 -5.95
N SER A 35 6.47 13.60 -6.10
CA SER A 35 7.82 14.12 -5.91
C SER A 35 8.22 15.01 -7.09
N ARG A 36 8.97 16.07 -6.79
CA ARG A 36 9.68 16.86 -7.81
C ARG A 36 10.94 16.15 -8.33
N ALA A 37 11.30 15.01 -7.76
CA ALA A 37 12.45 14.24 -8.18
C ALA A 37 12.27 13.55 -9.55
N PRO A 38 13.35 13.29 -10.29
CA PRO A 38 13.30 12.54 -11.54
C PRO A 38 12.62 11.16 -11.37
N ARG A 39 11.68 10.83 -12.25
CA ARG A 39 10.91 9.56 -12.20
C ARG A 39 11.78 8.31 -12.27
N LYS A 40 12.89 8.37 -13.03
CA LYS A 40 13.95 7.37 -13.02
C LYS A 40 15.18 8.04 -12.45
N ALA A 41 15.68 7.50 -11.35
CA ALA A 41 16.95 7.93 -10.80
C ALA A 41 18.08 7.36 -11.66
N GLU A 42 19.17 8.12 -11.85
CA GLU A 42 20.31 7.72 -12.68
C GLU A 42 20.87 6.38 -12.23
N ASP A 43 21.30 5.55 -13.18
CA ASP A 43 21.86 4.25 -12.87
C ASP A 43 23.20 4.47 -12.14
N LEU A 44 23.32 3.93 -10.92
CA LEU A 44 24.52 4.09 -10.11
C LEU A 44 25.69 3.38 -10.78
N SER A 45 26.87 4.00 -10.77
CA SER A 45 28.09 3.28 -11.14
C SER A 45 28.34 2.16 -10.11
N GLN A 46 29.08 1.11 -10.50
CA GLN A 46 29.44 0.03 -9.57
C GLN A 46 30.22 0.57 -8.36
N GLU A 47 31.05 1.58 -8.58
CA GLU A 47 31.79 2.27 -7.53
C GLU A 47 30.83 3.02 -6.61
N GLU A 48 29.95 3.87 -7.15
CA GLU A 48 28.98 4.63 -6.34
C GLU A 48 28.06 3.72 -5.51
N ASP A 49 27.57 2.62 -6.11
CA ASP A 49 26.76 1.62 -5.40
C ASP A 49 27.54 0.93 -4.27
N HIS A 50 28.83 0.63 -4.48
CA HIS A 50 29.70 0.10 -3.44
C HIS A 50 29.84 1.08 -2.27
N TRP A 51 30.16 2.35 -2.54
CA TRP A 51 30.30 3.38 -1.50
C TRP A 51 29.00 3.56 -0.68
N ILE A 52 27.85 3.63 -1.36
CA ILE A 52 26.54 3.79 -0.71
C ILE A 52 26.21 2.58 0.16
N ARG A 53 26.45 1.35 -0.31
CA ARG A 53 26.20 0.13 0.46
C ARG A 53 27.15 -0.02 1.63
N SER A 54 28.43 0.29 1.42
CA SER A 54 29.45 0.22 2.45
C SER A 54 29.19 1.23 3.56
N ALA A 55 28.64 2.41 3.26
CA ALA A 55 28.26 3.42 4.25
C ALA A 55 26.94 3.14 4.98
N TYR A 56 26.14 2.19 4.51
CA TYR A 56 24.84 1.90 5.13
C TYR A 56 25.00 1.21 6.48
N THR A 57 24.67 1.94 7.54
CA THR A 57 24.58 1.41 8.90
C THR A 57 23.13 1.42 9.41
N GLY A 58 22.78 0.40 10.19
CA GLY A 58 21.46 0.29 10.84
C GLY A 58 21.24 1.37 11.91
N ALA A 59 20.14 1.27 12.66
CA ALA A 59 19.80 2.24 13.71
C ALA A 59 20.81 2.29 14.87
N LEU A 60 20.99 3.45 15.52
CA LEU A 60 21.70 3.49 16.80
C LEU A 60 20.91 2.69 17.84
N THR A 61 21.49 1.61 18.36
CA THR A 61 20.86 0.73 19.35
C THR A 61 21.86 0.47 20.46
N TRP A 62 21.49 0.81 21.69
CA TRP A 62 22.38 0.71 22.84
C TRP A 62 21.57 0.54 24.13
N ALA A 63 22.10 -0.19 25.11
CA ALA A 63 21.48 -0.32 26.43
C ALA A 63 22.54 -0.64 27.47
N GLU A 64 22.30 -0.22 28.70
CA GLU A 64 23.04 -0.67 29.88
C GLU A 64 22.10 -1.41 30.84
N PRO A 65 22.62 -2.36 31.65
CA PRO A 65 21.82 -2.99 32.69
C PRO A 65 21.23 -1.95 33.64
N TYR A 66 19.92 -1.98 33.86
CA TYR A 66 19.23 -1.03 34.72
C TYR A 66 17.98 -1.65 35.33
N GLU A 67 17.73 -1.36 36.60
CA GLU A 67 16.48 -1.70 37.28
C GLU A 67 16.02 -0.49 38.10
N GLY A 68 14.78 -0.03 37.88
CA GLY A 68 14.23 1.12 38.57
C GLY A 68 13.17 1.85 37.76
N ILE A 69 12.72 2.99 38.28
CA ILE A 69 11.70 3.82 37.62
C ILE A 69 12.31 4.51 36.39
N ALA A 70 11.64 4.41 35.25
CA ALA A 70 12.07 5.01 34.01
C ALA A 70 10.90 5.44 33.13
N THR A 71 11.21 6.26 32.13
CA THR A 71 10.26 6.76 31.14
C THR A 71 10.80 6.52 29.73
N GLU A 72 9.98 5.94 28.86
CA GLU A 72 10.24 5.71 27.44
C GLU A 72 9.68 6.88 26.61
N LEU A 73 10.53 7.48 25.78
CA LEU A 73 10.21 8.57 24.89
C LEU A 73 10.37 8.11 23.44
N ASP A 74 9.30 8.24 22.65
CA ASP A 74 9.28 7.89 21.23
C ASP A 74 9.09 9.14 20.38
N PHE A 75 9.70 9.15 19.19
CA PHE A 75 9.43 10.21 18.22
C PHE A 75 8.09 10.00 17.51
N ASN A 76 7.32 11.08 17.38
CA ASN A 76 6.12 11.11 16.54
C ASN A 76 6.54 11.03 15.06
N GLU A 77 6.03 10.02 14.33
CA GLU A 77 6.08 9.96 12.86
C GLU A 77 7.48 10.17 12.25
N TYR A 78 8.47 9.56 12.89
CA TYR A 78 9.88 9.91 12.75
C TYR A 78 10.48 9.87 11.33
N TYR A 79 10.11 8.86 10.53
CA TYR A 79 10.64 8.68 9.17
C TYR A 79 10.19 9.78 8.16
N PRO A 80 8.89 10.08 8.01
CA PRO A 80 8.38 11.24 7.26
C PRO A 80 9.02 12.58 7.64
N TYR A 81 9.18 12.84 8.95
CA TYR A 81 9.81 14.07 9.45
C TYR A 81 11.28 14.18 9.03
N ILE A 82 12.04 13.09 9.14
CA ILE A 82 13.44 13.07 8.71
C ILE A 82 13.54 13.26 7.20
N LEU A 83 12.66 12.62 6.43
CA LEU A 83 12.62 12.72 4.97
C LEU A 83 12.29 14.13 4.48
N SER A 84 11.33 14.82 5.12
CA SER A 84 10.91 16.18 4.75
C SER A 84 11.91 17.26 5.18
N SER A 85 12.64 17.05 6.28
CA SER A 85 13.70 17.97 6.75
C SER A 85 15.08 17.68 6.13
N TYR A 86 15.20 16.65 5.31
CA TYR A 86 16.47 16.22 4.72
C TYR A 86 17.02 17.35 3.82
N ILE A 87 18.24 17.85 4.06
CA ILE A 87 18.94 18.91 3.27
C ILE A 87 18.52 20.38 3.55
N THR A 88 17.61 20.70 4.48
CA THR A 88 17.34 22.14 4.79
C THR A 88 18.41 22.81 5.65
N ASP A 89 19.28 22.04 6.30
CA ASP A 89 20.35 22.59 7.11
C ASP A 89 21.50 22.99 6.19
N SER A 90 21.75 24.30 6.05
CA SER A 90 22.97 24.78 5.42
C SER A 90 24.14 24.09 6.11
N ILE A 91 24.98 23.39 5.35
CA ILE A 91 26.20 22.77 5.86
C ILE A 91 27.06 23.89 6.44
N LYS A 92 27.05 24.03 7.76
CA LYS A 92 27.80 25.06 8.49
C LYS A 92 29.25 24.65 8.75
N ASP A 93 29.68 23.48 8.29
CA ASP A 93 30.98 22.89 8.61
C ASP A 93 31.83 22.56 7.37
N HIS A 94 33.14 22.41 7.60
CA HIS A 94 34.19 22.14 6.60
C HIS A 94 34.04 20.82 5.80
N LEU A 95 33.05 19.98 6.13
CA LEU A 95 32.79 18.72 5.44
C LEU A 95 31.79 18.91 4.30
N LYS A 96 32.15 18.45 3.10
CA LYS A 96 31.24 18.43 1.95
C LYS A 96 30.20 17.32 2.12
N TYR A 97 29.05 17.49 1.47
CA TYR A 97 28.04 16.44 1.44
C TYR A 97 28.60 15.21 0.71
N GLY A 98 28.82 14.12 1.46
CA GLY A 98 29.54 12.98 0.91
C GLY A 98 29.61 11.78 1.85
N ILE A 99 30.28 10.75 1.34
CA ILE A 99 30.71 9.55 2.06
C ILE A 99 32.23 9.58 2.09
N TYR A 100 32.81 9.28 3.24
CA TYR A 100 34.24 9.33 3.49
C TYR A 100 34.70 7.97 4.01
N ARG A 101 35.90 7.56 3.61
CA ARG A 101 36.56 6.40 4.19
C ARG A 101 37.47 6.86 5.30
N VAL A 102 37.07 6.60 6.54
CA VAL A 102 37.79 7.05 7.74
C VAL A 102 38.00 5.90 8.71
N PHE A 103 39.08 6.00 9.48
CA PHE A 103 39.28 5.24 10.70
C PHE A 103 38.83 6.09 11.89
N ILE A 104 38.02 5.52 12.78
CA ILE A 104 37.58 6.19 14.01
C ILE A 104 38.07 5.36 15.18
N GLU A 105 38.83 5.99 16.07
CA GLU A 105 39.41 5.31 17.24
C GLU A 105 38.32 4.79 18.18
N GLY A 106 38.61 3.66 18.85
CA GLY A 106 37.66 3.01 19.76
C GLY A 106 36.68 2.04 19.08
N GLN A 107 36.80 1.83 17.76
CA GLN A 107 36.05 0.78 17.05
C GLN A 107 36.54 -0.63 17.45
N SER A 108 35.90 -1.24 18.44
CA SER A 108 36.19 -2.65 18.79
C SER A 108 35.38 -3.61 17.92
N ALA A 109 35.90 -4.82 17.69
CA ALA A 109 35.24 -5.85 16.88
C ALA A 109 33.88 -6.30 17.48
N GLU A 110 33.71 -6.15 18.80
CA GLU A 110 32.52 -6.59 19.54
C GLU A 110 31.51 -5.46 19.79
N GLN A 111 31.96 -4.21 19.85
CA GLN A 111 31.14 -3.06 20.24
C GLN A 111 30.72 -2.22 19.03
N LYS A 112 29.58 -2.61 18.44
CA LYS A 112 29.02 -1.93 17.25
C LYS A 112 28.48 -0.52 17.53
N CYS A 113 28.16 -0.20 18.79
CA CYS A 113 27.59 1.09 19.19
C CYS A 113 28.08 1.52 20.58
N THR A 114 28.30 2.82 20.75
CA THR A 114 28.36 3.50 22.05
C THR A 114 27.01 4.17 22.33
N ARG A 115 26.88 4.86 23.47
CA ARG A 115 25.65 5.60 23.81
C ARG A 115 25.32 6.69 22.77
N GLY A 116 26.31 7.27 22.09
CA GLY A 116 26.11 8.39 21.15
C GLY A 116 26.50 8.12 19.70
N PHE A 117 27.18 7.00 19.40
CA PHE A 117 27.76 6.75 18.09
C PHE A 117 27.63 5.29 17.64
N ARG A 118 27.46 5.08 16.34
CA ARG A 118 27.45 3.76 15.71
C ARG A 118 28.66 3.61 14.81
N TYR A 119 29.53 2.66 15.13
CA TYR A 119 30.69 2.37 14.29
C TYR A 119 30.27 1.59 13.04
N ASN A 120 30.89 1.94 11.91
CA ASN A 120 30.76 1.22 10.66
C ASN A 120 31.97 0.28 10.44
N PRO A 121 31.81 -1.05 10.50
CA PRO A 121 32.91 -2.01 10.32
C PRO A 121 33.62 -1.91 8.96
N THR A 122 32.99 -1.32 7.95
CA THR A 122 33.60 -1.14 6.62
C THR A 122 34.50 0.11 6.56
N GLY A 123 34.42 1.01 7.54
CA GLY A 123 35.17 2.27 7.54
C GLY A 123 34.58 3.38 6.66
N TYR A 124 33.36 3.21 6.12
CA TYR A 124 32.70 4.22 5.29
C TYR A 124 31.65 4.99 6.10
N TYR A 125 31.77 6.31 6.17
CA TYR A 125 30.92 7.15 7.01
C TYR A 125 30.36 8.30 6.19
N THR A 126 29.09 8.64 6.39
CA THR A 126 28.53 9.85 5.79
C THR A 126 29.08 11.09 6.51
N HIS A 127 29.03 12.25 5.86
CA HIS A 127 29.36 13.52 6.52
C HIS A 127 28.57 13.74 7.83
N TYR A 128 27.32 13.26 7.93
CA TYR A 128 26.56 13.33 9.19
C TYR A 128 27.19 12.48 10.30
N ASP A 129 27.64 11.28 9.98
CA ASP A 129 28.32 10.41 10.95
C ASP A 129 29.62 11.08 11.43
N LEU A 130 30.39 11.69 10.52
CA LEU A 130 31.61 12.41 10.87
C LEU A 130 31.34 13.62 11.77
N LEU A 131 30.28 14.40 11.50
CA LEU A 131 29.89 15.52 12.37
C LEU A 131 29.56 15.04 13.78
N ILE A 132 28.83 13.93 13.92
CA ILE A 132 28.55 13.33 15.24
C ILE A 132 29.85 12.89 15.92
N ALA A 133 30.74 12.22 15.18
CA ALA A 133 32.02 11.77 15.73
C ALA A 133 32.88 12.94 16.22
N MET A 134 32.95 14.04 15.46
CA MET A 134 33.62 15.28 15.85
C MET A 134 32.99 15.91 17.09
N ASP A 135 31.67 16.00 17.13
CA ASP A 135 30.91 16.52 18.27
C ASP A 135 31.13 15.71 19.56
N LEU A 136 31.34 14.41 19.42
CA LEU A 136 31.63 13.50 20.54
C LEU A 136 33.12 13.48 20.91
N GLY A 137 33.96 14.25 20.22
CA GLY A 137 35.40 14.28 20.45
C GLY A 137 36.13 13.00 20.08
N LEU A 138 35.56 12.17 19.18
CA LEU A 138 36.20 10.96 18.69
C LEU A 138 37.37 11.33 17.77
N HIS A 139 38.46 10.56 17.86
CA HIS A 139 39.59 10.70 16.95
C HIS A 139 39.23 10.12 15.58
N ILE A 140 39.39 10.92 14.52
CA ILE A 140 39.03 10.57 13.14
C ILE A 140 40.26 10.75 12.26
N GLU A 141 40.64 9.68 11.56
CA GLU A 141 41.72 9.68 10.56
C GLU A 141 41.15 9.36 9.18
N LEU A 142 41.42 10.22 8.19
CA LEU A 142 41.03 9.95 6.81
C LEU A 142 41.93 8.85 6.23
N SER A 143 41.34 7.92 5.49
CA SER A 143 42.12 6.87 4.82
C SER A 143 43.16 7.45 3.88
N SER A 144 44.37 6.89 3.91
CA SER A 144 45.46 7.20 2.98
C SER A 144 45.27 6.57 1.60
N GLU A 145 44.36 5.61 1.46
CA GLU A 145 44.05 4.94 0.18
C GLU A 145 43.05 5.75 -0.64
N SER A 146 43.37 6.01 -1.91
CA SER A 146 42.52 6.74 -2.86
C SER A 146 41.64 5.80 -3.70
N PRO A 147 40.35 6.14 -3.96
CA PRO A 147 39.64 7.31 -3.44
C PRO A 147 39.26 7.14 -1.96
N ASN A 148 39.40 8.22 -1.18
CA ASN A 148 39.04 8.27 0.25
C ASN A 148 37.77 9.08 0.55
N ALA A 149 37.15 9.68 -0.47
CA ALA A 149 35.83 10.29 -0.37
C ALA A 149 35.03 10.22 -1.68
N LEU A 150 33.73 10.01 -1.57
CA LEU A 150 32.72 10.20 -2.60
C LEU A 150 31.91 11.45 -2.26
N ILE A 151 32.10 12.53 -3.02
CA ILE A 151 31.48 13.84 -2.77
C ILE A 151 30.37 14.10 -3.77
N PHE A 152 29.19 14.49 -3.27
CA PHE A 152 28.08 14.91 -4.11
C PHE A 152 28.10 16.42 -4.31
N GLU A 153 27.86 16.86 -5.54
CA GLU A 153 27.89 18.27 -5.90
C GLU A 153 26.65 18.99 -5.32
N GLN A 154 26.88 19.98 -4.44
CA GLN A 154 25.79 20.67 -3.72
C GLN A 154 24.76 21.32 -4.67
N THR A 155 25.21 21.80 -5.82
CA THR A 155 24.37 22.43 -6.87
C THR A 155 23.40 21.44 -7.53
N LYS A 156 23.67 20.14 -7.43
CA LYS A 156 22.85 19.05 -7.97
C LYS A 156 21.97 18.38 -6.90
N LEU A 157 22.09 18.80 -5.64
CA LEU A 157 21.26 18.28 -4.56
C LEU A 157 19.88 18.97 -4.58
N MET A 158 18.83 18.18 -4.41
CA MET A 158 17.47 18.68 -4.19
C MET A 158 17.13 18.58 -2.71
N SER A 159 16.38 19.55 -2.19
CA SER A 159 15.94 19.50 -0.79
C SER A 159 15.00 18.33 -0.57
N GLY A 160 15.09 17.66 0.58
CA GLY A 160 14.15 16.65 1.04
C GLY A 160 12.74 17.20 1.18
N GLN A 161 12.59 18.50 1.41
CA GLN A 161 11.29 19.16 1.38
C GLN A 161 10.69 19.13 -0.05
N ASP A 162 11.48 19.41 -1.08
CA ASP A 162 11.05 19.34 -2.48
C ASP A 162 10.80 17.90 -2.94
N ILE A 163 11.58 16.94 -2.42
CA ILE A 163 11.49 15.53 -2.82
C ILE A 163 10.35 14.82 -2.09
N PHE A 164 10.24 15.00 -0.77
CA PHE A 164 9.44 14.15 0.10
C PHE A 164 8.28 14.86 0.79
N ASN A 165 8.20 16.19 0.88
CA ASN A 165 7.21 16.82 1.77
C ASN A 165 5.75 16.50 1.40
N GLN A 166 5.38 16.55 0.12
CA GLN A 166 4.01 16.18 -0.31
C GLN A 166 3.72 14.69 -0.10
N TRP A 167 4.68 13.83 -0.46
CA TRP A 167 4.57 12.39 -0.24
C TRP A 167 4.47 12.06 1.25
N ALA A 168 5.31 12.66 2.08
CA ALA A 168 5.40 12.48 3.51
C ALA A 168 4.18 13.03 4.22
N SER A 169 3.67 14.21 3.84
CA SER A 169 2.45 14.78 4.44
C SER A 169 1.23 13.92 4.14
N TYR A 170 1.05 13.54 2.86
CA TYR A 170 -0.05 12.67 2.44
C TYR A 170 0.05 11.27 3.02
N LEU A 171 1.27 10.70 3.07
CA LEU A 171 1.46 9.43 3.72
C LEU A 171 1.30 9.55 5.21
N THR A 172 1.71 10.60 5.90
CA THR A 172 1.53 10.74 7.35
C THR A 172 0.04 10.81 7.71
N GLU A 173 -0.78 11.41 6.86
CA GLU A 173 -2.24 11.30 6.92
C GLU A 173 -2.79 9.86 6.73
N ILE A 174 -1.98 8.94 6.20
CA ILE A 174 -2.32 7.55 5.82
C ILE A 174 -1.45 6.48 6.54
N LYS A 175 -0.37 6.86 7.23
CA LYS A 175 0.80 6.02 7.52
C LYS A 175 0.53 5.11 8.69
N GLU A 176 0.39 3.85 8.34
CA GLU A 176 1.39 2.89 8.78
C GLU A 176 2.09 2.28 7.54
N GLU A 177 3.41 2.50 7.44
CA GLU A 177 4.48 1.78 6.68
C GLU A 177 4.83 2.03 5.17
N GLY A 178 6.13 2.30 4.88
CA GLY A 178 6.77 2.06 3.56
C GLY A 178 8.08 2.85 3.21
N PRO A 179 9.20 2.23 2.74
CA PRO A 179 10.55 2.86 2.64
C PRO A 179 11.21 3.04 1.23
N HIS A 180 12.20 3.94 1.12
CA HIS A 180 13.06 4.25 -0.05
C HIS A 180 14.55 3.90 0.18
N ARG A 181 15.27 3.35 -0.83
CA ARG A 181 16.64 2.77 -0.69
C ARG A 181 17.84 3.71 -0.87
N ARG A 182 17.80 4.72 -1.76
CA ARG A 182 18.99 5.57 -2.04
C ARG A 182 19.33 6.55 -0.91
N MET A 183 18.29 6.99 -0.20
CA MET A 183 18.44 7.89 0.94
C MET A 183 18.62 7.12 2.25
N ALA A 184 18.46 5.78 2.25
CA ALA A 184 18.51 4.97 3.46
C ALA A 184 19.76 5.18 4.32
N PRO A 185 21.01 5.25 3.78
CA PRO A 185 22.20 5.47 4.61
C PRO A 185 22.16 6.83 5.30
N PHE A 186 21.86 7.89 4.57
CA PHE A 186 21.80 9.25 5.10
C PHE A 186 20.60 9.51 6.01
N ILE A 187 19.44 8.88 5.76
CA ILE A 187 18.28 8.91 6.66
C ILE A 187 18.64 8.21 7.97
N SER A 188 19.29 7.05 7.90
CA SER A 188 19.75 6.33 9.08
C SER A 188 20.77 7.16 9.86
N ALA A 189 21.73 7.78 9.18
CA ALA A 189 22.74 8.66 9.79
C ALA A 189 22.12 9.92 10.42
N LYS A 190 21.24 10.63 9.70
CA LYS A 190 20.52 11.81 10.20
C LYS A 190 19.63 11.46 11.40
N ARG A 191 18.99 10.29 11.39
CA ARG A 191 18.31 9.75 12.58
C ARG A 191 19.28 9.62 13.75
N CYS A 192 20.40 8.92 13.55
CA CYS A 192 21.37 8.69 14.61
C CYS A 192 21.88 10.03 15.17
N LYS A 193 22.07 11.04 14.31
CA LYS A 193 22.37 12.42 14.70
C LYS A 193 21.32 13.01 15.62
N ILE A 194 20.05 13.02 15.19
CA ILE A 194 18.94 13.61 15.97
C ILE A 194 18.79 12.92 17.33
N ILE A 195 18.83 11.58 17.37
CA ILE A 195 18.78 10.84 18.64
C ILE A 195 19.98 11.24 19.51
N SER A 196 21.19 11.20 18.95
CA SER A 196 22.44 11.53 19.67
C SER A 196 22.43 12.94 20.24
N GLU A 197 22.00 13.94 19.48
CA GLU A 197 21.86 15.33 19.93
C GLU A 197 20.83 15.47 21.05
N LYS A 198 19.67 14.80 20.96
CA LYS A 198 18.63 14.86 22.00
C LYS A 198 19.04 14.15 23.29
N ILE A 199 19.78 13.04 23.21
CA ILE A 199 20.22 12.30 24.40
C ILE A 199 21.48 12.88 25.05
N ARG A 200 22.30 13.63 24.31
CA ARG A 200 23.54 14.25 24.80
C ARG A 200 23.36 14.99 26.14
N PRO A 201 22.38 15.91 26.30
CA PRO A 201 22.17 16.60 27.59
C PRO A 201 21.61 15.69 28.71
N LEU A 202 21.11 14.50 28.37
CA LEU A 202 20.53 13.56 29.33
C LEU A 202 21.61 12.70 30.00
N GLY A 203 22.74 12.47 29.31
CA GLY A 203 23.93 11.82 29.86
C GLY A 203 23.64 10.42 30.42
N ASP A 204 24.07 10.18 31.66
CA ASP A 204 23.91 8.88 32.36
C ASP A 204 22.48 8.51 32.71
N ARG A 205 21.52 9.41 32.49
CA ARG A 205 20.11 9.07 32.69
C ARG A 205 19.57 8.17 31.58
N VAL A 206 20.22 8.11 30.43
CA VAL A 206 19.78 7.28 29.29
C VAL A 206 20.17 5.84 29.54
N LYS A 207 19.17 4.97 29.67
CA LYS A 207 19.34 3.54 30.00
C LYS A 207 19.20 2.63 28.78
N ARG A 208 18.48 3.08 27.76
CA ARG A 208 18.32 2.36 26.49
C ARG A 208 18.00 3.30 25.34
N ILE A 209 18.46 2.94 24.15
CA ILE A 209 18.20 3.60 22.87
C ILE A 209 17.77 2.51 21.89
N HIS A 210 16.67 2.77 21.18
CA HIS A 210 16.19 1.93 20.08
C HIS A 210 15.88 2.78 18.84
N THR A 211 15.30 2.13 17.83
CA THR A 211 15.17 2.61 16.44
C THR A 211 14.53 3.99 16.29
N ASP A 212 13.71 4.41 17.24
CA ASP A 212 12.78 5.53 17.18
C ASP A 212 12.53 6.19 18.55
N GLY A 213 13.33 5.85 19.56
CA GLY A 213 13.11 6.31 20.94
C GLY A 213 14.22 5.92 21.91
N PHE A 214 14.07 6.37 23.15
CA PHE A 214 15.02 6.10 24.24
C PHE A 214 14.33 6.07 25.62
N ILE A 215 14.93 5.35 26.55
CA ILE A 215 14.46 5.21 27.94
C ILE A 215 15.39 5.99 28.87
N ILE A 216 14.82 6.80 29.76
CA ILE A 216 15.53 7.57 30.78
C ILE A 216 15.14 7.16 32.20
N SER A 217 16.11 7.09 33.12
CA SER A 217 15.87 6.83 34.54
C SER A 217 15.31 8.06 35.26
N ASP A 218 14.30 7.85 36.10
CA ASP A 218 13.50 8.89 36.74
C ASP A 218 14.10 9.34 38.08
N LYS A 219 14.37 10.64 38.22
CA LYS A 219 14.51 11.31 39.53
C LYS A 219 13.90 12.70 39.61
N ASN A 220 13.26 13.19 38.54
CA ASN A 220 12.56 14.49 38.43
C ASN A 220 12.11 14.69 36.97
N THR A 221 11.34 13.75 36.43
CA THR A 221 11.04 13.72 34.99
C THR A 221 10.03 14.80 34.58
N GLU A 222 9.16 15.28 35.47
CA GLU A 222 8.13 16.30 35.16
C GLU A 222 8.70 17.63 34.60
N GLN A 223 9.75 18.19 35.21
CA GLN A 223 10.41 19.43 34.73
C GLN A 223 11.21 19.23 33.42
N LEU A 224 11.63 18.00 33.11
CA LEU A 224 12.30 17.66 31.85
C LEU A 224 11.28 17.33 30.75
N ILE A 225 10.18 16.68 31.10
CA ILE A 225 9.05 16.39 30.20
C ILE A 225 8.46 17.70 29.69
N GLU A 226 8.24 18.73 30.51
CA GLU A 226 7.78 20.05 30.02
C GLU A 226 8.74 20.70 29.00
N ARG A 227 10.04 20.39 29.08
CA ARG A 227 11.07 20.91 28.16
C ARG A 227 11.14 20.16 26.83
N TYR A 228 10.69 18.90 26.79
CA TYR A 228 10.82 17.99 25.66
C TYR A 228 9.47 17.46 25.11
N VAL A 229 8.35 17.69 25.80
CA VAL A 229 6.99 17.23 25.50
C VAL A 229 6.02 18.37 25.79
N GLY A 230 5.82 19.25 24.81
CA GLY A 230 4.76 20.28 24.77
C GLY A 230 3.90 20.14 23.51
N GLU A 231 2.90 21.01 23.32
CA GLU A 231 1.97 20.96 22.17
C GLU A 231 2.65 21.00 20.77
N LYS A 232 3.95 21.34 20.70
CA LYS A 232 4.79 21.35 19.48
C LYS A 232 5.99 20.39 19.52
N SER A 233 5.98 19.39 20.40
CA SER A 233 7.08 18.44 20.57
C SER A 233 7.05 17.29 19.54
N ASP A 234 8.21 16.97 18.96
CA ASP A 234 8.39 15.76 18.13
C ASP A 234 8.47 14.45 18.94
N LEU A 235 8.46 14.51 20.27
CA LEU A 235 8.54 13.37 21.18
C LEU A 235 7.23 13.19 21.98
N LYS A 236 6.84 11.94 22.20
CA LYS A 236 5.76 11.53 23.09
C LYS A 236 6.28 10.58 24.17
N ILE A 237 5.62 10.60 25.33
CA ILE A 237 5.84 9.57 26.34
C ILE A 237 5.11 8.32 25.89
N ALA A 238 5.84 7.22 25.69
CA ALA A 238 5.24 5.93 25.36
C ALA A 238 4.84 5.18 26.63
N LYS A 239 5.75 5.11 27.62
CA LYS A 239 5.57 4.37 28.89
C LYS A 239 6.30 5.05 30.02
N SER A 240 5.77 4.94 31.24
CA SER A 240 6.49 5.31 32.45
C SER A 240 6.17 4.32 33.57
N GLY A 241 7.18 3.90 34.35
CA GLY A 241 7.02 2.87 35.38
C GLY A 241 8.33 2.18 35.76
N ILE A 242 8.25 1.07 36.49
CA ILE A 242 9.44 0.29 36.84
C ILE A 242 9.87 -0.53 35.63
N VAL A 243 11.15 -0.47 35.29
CA VAL A 243 11.73 -1.22 34.19
C VAL A 243 12.95 -2.03 34.63
N THR A 244 13.08 -3.24 34.11
CA THR A 244 14.28 -4.06 34.18
C THR A 244 14.86 -4.22 32.78
N ILE A 245 16.05 -3.67 32.56
CA ILE A 245 16.82 -3.75 31.31
C ILE A 245 18.03 -4.63 31.58
N LYS A 246 18.14 -5.75 30.85
CA LYS A 246 19.35 -6.59 30.86
C LYS A 246 20.25 -6.32 29.67
N ASN A 247 19.64 -6.09 28.50
CA ASN A 247 20.30 -5.68 27.26
C ASN A 247 19.24 -5.11 26.29
N VAL A 248 19.66 -4.69 25.10
CA VAL A 248 18.79 -4.06 24.08
C VAL A 248 17.52 -4.85 23.76
N MET A 249 17.60 -6.19 23.78
CA MET A 249 16.52 -7.12 23.43
C MET A 249 15.74 -7.66 24.64
N ASN A 250 16.28 -7.51 25.85
CA ASN A 250 15.73 -8.09 27.08
C ASN A 250 15.36 -6.98 28.06
N LEU A 251 14.11 -6.55 27.94
CA LEU A 251 13.45 -5.46 28.63
C LEU A 251 12.14 -5.99 29.23
N LYS A 252 11.87 -5.68 30.51
CA LYS A 252 10.58 -5.97 31.15
C LYS A 252 10.10 -4.77 31.93
N TRP A 253 8.86 -4.34 31.68
CA TRP A 253 8.18 -3.32 32.48
C TRP A 253 7.33 -3.99 33.57
N ILE A 254 7.29 -3.37 34.75
CA ILE A 254 6.54 -3.75 35.93
C ILE A 254 5.81 -2.48 36.39
N ASP A 255 4.50 -2.57 36.65
CA ASP A 255 3.68 -1.44 37.11
C ASP A 255 3.93 -0.13 36.33
N PHE A 256 3.60 -0.14 35.03
CA PHE A 256 3.76 1.02 34.15
C PHE A 256 2.43 1.58 33.66
N GLU A 257 2.40 2.88 33.45
CA GLU A 257 1.31 3.57 32.76
C GLU A 257 1.68 3.79 31.29
N GLU A 258 0.78 3.40 30.38
CA GLU A 258 0.90 3.68 28.95
C GLU A 258 0.16 4.98 28.64
N ILE A 259 0.90 6.03 28.27
CA ILE A 259 0.33 7.35 28.01
C ILE A 259 -0.03 7.44 26.52
N VAL A 260 -1.28 7.13 26.19
CA VAL A 260 -1.79 7.28 24.83
C VAL A 260 -2.12 8.76 24.57
N SER A 261 -1.38 9.39 23.64
CA SER A 261 -1.66 10.76 23.19
C SER A 261 -3.10 10.88 22.69
N LEU A 262 -3.90 11.71 23.39
CA LEU A 262 -5.25 12.10 23.00
C LEU A 262 -5.21 13.01 21.76
N SER A 263 -4.99 12.44 20.59
CA SER A 263 -5.51 13.01 19.35
C SER A 263 -7.04 13.00 19.45
N LEU A 264 -7.62 14.20 19.44
CA LEU A 264 -9.06 14.52 19.51
C LEU A 264 -9.98 13.30 19.37
N LYS A 265 -10.55 12.88 20.51
CA LYS A 265 -11.75 12.06 20.56
C LYS A 265 -12.84 12.75 19.74
N SER A 266 -12.99 12.41 18.46
CA SER A 266 -14.35 12.23 17.97
C SER A 266 -14.91 11.06 18.73
N GLU A 267 -16.15 11.17 19.22
CA GLU A 267 -16.83 10.17 20.03
C GLU A 267 -16.88 8.81 19.30
N LYS A 268 -15.79 8.04 19.39
CA LYS A 268 -15.79 6.63 19.05
C LYS A 268 -16.43 5.94 20.22
N SER A 269 -17.72 5.71 20.09
CA SER A 269 -18.38 4.59 20.77
C SER A 269 -17.43 3.39 20.74
N PRO A 270 -17.23 2.64 21.84
CA PRO A 270 -16.39 1.46 21.82
C PRO A 270 -16.99 0.50 20.80
N ILE A 271 -16.41 0.46 19.59
CA ILE A 271 -16.71 -0.59 18.63
C ILE A 271 -16.04 -1.82 19.22
N TYR A 272 -16.76 -2.50 20.10
CA TYR A 272 -16.49 -3.90 20.35
C TYR A 272 -16.54 -4.57 18.98
N PHE A 273 -15.37 -5.01 18.48
CA PHE A 273 -15.33 -5.96 17.38
C PHE A 273 -15.97 -7.23 17.89
N ILE A 274 -17.29 -7.34 17.73
CA ILE A 274 -18.02 -8.57 17.95
C ILE A 274 -17.37 -9.57 17.01
N SER A 275 -16.68 -10.57 17.56
CA SER A 275 -16.11 -11.68 16.81
C SER A 275 -17.27 -12.54 16.29
N LEU A 276 -17.88 -12.08 15.20
CA LEU A 276 -19.00 -12.77 14.57
C LEU A 276 -18.46 -13.96 13.75
N PRO A 277 -19.17 -15.10 13.73
CA PRO A 277 -18.80 -16.21 12.87
C PRO A 277 -18.81 -15.81 11.38
N ASN A 278 -17.94 -16.43 10.58
CA ASN A 278 -17.85 -16.18 9.12
C ASN A 278 -19.21 -16.27 8.39
N LYS A 279 -20.12 -17.14 8.86
CA LYS A 279 -21.47 -17.30 8.29
C LYS A 279 -22.33 -16.03 8.45
N ILE A 280 -22.15 -15.29 9.55
CA ILE A 280 -22.88 -14.04 9.81
C ILE A 280 -22.31 -12.94 8.93
N PHE A 281 -20.98 -12.78 8.90
CA PHE A 281 -20.33 -11.82 7.99
C PHE A 281 -20.68 -12.08 6.53
N ASP A 282 -20.74 -13.33 6.10
CA ASP A 282 -21.14 -13.66 4.74
C ASP A 282 -22.57 -13.21 4.42
N ARG A 283 -23.53 -13.39 5.33
CA ARG A 283 -24.90 -12.88 5.17
C ARG A 283 -24.95 -11.36 5.13
N ILE A 284 -24.21 -10.69 6.03
CA ILE A 284 -24.12 -9.22 6.08
C ILE A 284 -23.55 -8.70 4.76
N PHE A 285 -22.45 -9.27 4.28
CA PHE A 285 -21.79 -8.80 3.06
C PHE A 285 -22.63 -9.11 1.82
N GLN A 286 -23.32 -10.24 1.77
CA GLN A 286 -24.28 -10.53 0.70
C GLN A 286 -25.43 -9.53 0.67
N HIS A 287 -25.93 -9.08 1.83
CA HIS A 287 -26.94 -8.02 1.90
C HIS A 287 -26.36 -6.68 1.43
N TYR A 288 -25.19 -6.29 1.96
CA TYR A 288 -24.48 -5.08 1.56
C TYR A 288 -24.22 -5.05 0.04
N ARG A 289 -23.93 -6.20 -0.57
CA ARG A 289 -23.69 -6.35 -2.02
C ARG A 289 -24.93 -6.05 -2.88
N LYS A 290 -26.14 -6.20 -2.36
CA LYS A 290 -27.37 -5.94 -3.13
C LYS A 290 -27.62 -4.45 -3.35
N ASP A 291 -27.01 -3.60 -2.54
CA ASP A 291 -27.12 -2.15 -2.65
C ASP A 291 -26.24 -1.64 -3.80
N ARG A 292 -26.88 -1.08 -4.84
CA ARG A 292 -26.21 -0.63 -6.07
C ARG A 292 -25.27 0.55 -5.84
N TYR A 293 -25.41 1.28 -4.74
CA TYR A 293 -24.58 2.45 -4.42
C TYR A 293 -23.36 2.08 -3.55
N LYS A 294 -23.35 0.88 -2.96
CA LYS A 294 -22.30 0.46 -2.02
C LYS A 294 -21.25 -0.40 -2.71
N LYS A 295 -20.03 0.14 -2.79
CA LYS A 295 -18.85 -0.60 -3.26
C LYS A 295 -18.46 -1.63 -2.19
N MET A 296 -18.19 -2.88 -2.60
CA MET A 296 -17.67 -3.94 -1.71
C MET A 296 -16.21 -3.72 -1.31
N TYR A 297 -15.47 -2.90 -2.06
CA TYR A 297 -14.04 -2.66 -1.87
C TYR A 297 -13.65 -2.20 -0.45
N PRO A 298 -14.39 -1.30 0.24
CA PRO A 298 -14.11 -0.92 1.62
C PRO A 298 -14.02 -2.11 2.58
N LEU A 299 -14.81 -3.17 2.36
CA LEU A 299 -14.82 -4.35 3.23
C LEU A 299 -13.52 -5.17 3.14
N LEU A 300 -12.74 -5.01 2.06
CA LEU A 300 -11.44 -5.67 1.90
C LEU A 300 -10.39 -5.09 2.86
N PHE A 301 -10.61 -3.89 3.38
CA PHE A 301 -9.61 -3.13 4.15
C PHE A 301 -9.87 -3.10 5.66
N VAL A 302 -10.91 -3.79 6.15
CA VAL A 302 -11.31 -3.72 7.57
C VAL A 302 -10.43 -4.59 8.46
N ASN A 303 -10.34 -5.89 8.17
CA ASN A 303 -9.44 -6.83 8.86
C ASN A 303 -9.27 -8.11 8.02
N LYS A 304 -8.39 -9.01 8.47
CA LYS A 304 -8.08 -10.28 7.78
C LYS A 304 -9.32 -11.16 7.53
N GLN A 305 -10.23 -11.24 8.50
CA GLN A 305 -11.45 -12.06 8.38
C GLN A 305 -12.40 -11.49 7.30
N TRP A 306 -12.61 -10.17 7.32
CA TRP A 306 -13.44 -9.45 6.36
C TRP A 306 -12.83 -9.52 4.97
N TYR A 307 -11.50 -9.39 4.87
CA TYR A 307 -10.76 -9.53 3.62
C TYR A 307 -11.08 -10.86 2.93
N TYR A 308 -10.96 -12.02 3.61
CA TYR A 308 -11.18 -13.30 2.95
C TYR A 308 -12.64 -13.51 2.51
N ILE A 309 -13.61 -13.04 3.30
CA ILE A 309 -15.04 -13.17 2.97
C ILE A 309 -15.41 -12.22 1.83
N ALA A 310 -15.04 -10.94 1.93
CA ALA A 310 -15.30 -9.94 0.91
C ALA A 310 -14.56 -10.26 -0.40
N ARG A 311 -13.30 -10.71 -0.34
CA ARG A 311 -12.53 -11.15 -1.52
C ARG A 311 -13.29 -12.25 -2.25
N ARG A 312 -13.72 -13.30 -1.55
CA ARG A 312 -14.51 -14.39 -2.14
C ARG A 312 -15.76 -13.85 -2.85
N LEU A 313 -16.50 -12.95 -2.19
CA LEU A 313 -17.72 -12.38 -2.77
C LEU A 313 -17.42 -11.50 -4.01
N VAL A 314 -16.40 -10.64 -3.96
CA VAL A 314 -16.00 -9.80 -5.11
C VAL A 314 -15.66 -10.68 -6.32
N TRP A 315 -14.90 -11.76 -6.13
CA TRP A 315 -14.54 -12.68 -7.21
C TRP A 315 -15.73 -13.46 -7.78
N GLN A 316 -16.80 -13.68 -7.02
CA GLN A 316 -17.98 -14.41 -7.52
C GLN A 316 -18.72 -13.70 -8.66
N ARG A 317 -18.71 -12.37 -8.75
CA ARG A 317 -19.30 -11.65 -9.89
C ARG A 317 -18.44 -10.48 -10.28
N ILE A 318 -17.91 -10.55 -11.50
CA ILE A 318 -17.01 -9.53 -12.04
C ILE A 318 -17.75 -8.81 -13.17
N SER A 319 -17.68 -7.48 -13.15
CA SER A 319 -18.12 -6.63 -14.26
C SER A 319 -16.89 -6.05 -14.94
N LEU A 320 -16.81 -6.25 -16.24
CA LEU A 320 -15.69 -5.90 -17.11
C LEU A 320 -16.14 -4.80 -18.06
N THR A 321 -15.49 -3.66 -17.94
CA THR A 321 -15.66 -2.49 -18.81
C THR A 321 -14.34 -2.21 -19.55
N ALA A 322 -14.40 -1.70 -20.78
CA ALA A 322 -13.27 -1.21 -21.59
C ALA A 322 -11.87 -1.69 -21.12
N ILE A 323 -11.16 -0.89 -20.32
CA ILE A 323 -9.79 -1.18 -19.84
C ILE A 323 -9.73 -2.39 -18.91
N SER A 324 -10.70 -2.55 -18.01
CA SER A 324 -10.74 -3.69 -17.08
C SER A 324 -11.00 -5.02 -17.78
N GLY A 325 -11.77 -5.00 -18.88
CA GLY A 325 -11.95 -6.16 -19.74
C GLY A 325 -10.65 -6.61 -20.39
N VAL A 326 -9.91 -5.69 -21.04
CA VAL A 326 -8.62 -5.99 -21.69
C VAL A 326 -7.61 -6.54 -20.69
N LYS A 327 -7.51 -5.93 -19.50
CA LYS A 327 -6.59 -6.41 -18.45
C LYS A 327 -6.97 -7.81 -17.96
N PHE A 328 -8.26 -8.06 -17.75
CA PHE A 328 -8.74 -9.36 -17.30
C PHE A 328 -8.49 -10.46 -18.33
N THR A 329 -8.77 -10.19 -19.61
CA THR A 329 -8.52 -11.14 -20.71
C THR A 329 -7.03 -11.41 -20.89
N ASN A 330 -6.18 -10.39 -20.79
CA ASN A 330 -4.72 -10.53 -20.90
C ASN A 330 -4.10 -11.27 -19.70
N ALA A 331 -4.68 -11.13 -18.50
CA ALA A 331 -4.24 -11.88 -17.34
C ALA A 331 -4.55 -13.37 -17.47
N LEU A 332 -5.66 -13.72 -18.12
CA LEU A 332 -6.05 -15.11 -18.38
C LEU A 332 -5.20 -15.78 -19.45
N SER A 333 -4.76 -15.04 -20.48
CA SER A 333 -3.95 -15.59 -21.58
C SER A 333 -2.48 -15.88 -21.22
N ARG A 334 -1.95 -15.31 -20.13
CA ARG A 334 -0.52 -15.35 -19.76
C ARG A 334 -0.14 -16.34 -18.65
N ASN A 335 -0.92 -17.40 -18.42
CA ASN A 335 -0.71 -18.44 -17.38
C ASN A 335 -1.11 -18.06 -15.95
N MET A 336 -2.32 -17.54 -15.74
CA MET A 336 -2.89 -17.43 -14.39
C MET A 336 -3.40 -18.80 -13.89
N LYS A 337 -3.02 -19.19 -12.66
CA LYS A 337 -3.45 -20.47 -12.05
C LYS A 337 -4.99 -20.52 -11.87
N PRO A 338 -5.68 -21.60 -12.30
CA PRO A 338 -7.14 -21.78 -12.31
C PRO A 338 -7.90 -21.62 -10.98
N ALA A 339 -7.21 -21.56 -9.84
CA ALA A 339 -7.83 -21.64 -8.52
C ALA A 339 -8.72 -20.43 -8.16
N ILE A 340 -8.46 -19.26 -8.74
CA ILE A 340 -9.29 -18.06 -8.54
C ILE A 340 -10.49 -18.08 -9.50
N CYS A 341 -10.30 -18.52 -10.75
CA CYS A 341 -11.37 -18.62 -11.74
C CYS A 341 -12.44 -19.64 -11.35
N ALA A 342 -12.08 -20.69 -10.60
CA ALA A 342 -13.03 -21.60 -9.99
C ALA A 342 -14.02 -20.91 -9.00
N GLN A 343 -13.68 -19.73 -8.47
CA GLN A 343 -14.56 -18.96 -7.57
C GLN A 343 -15.49 -18.00 -8.32
N VAL A 344 -15.27 -17.80 -9.61
CA VAL A 344 -16.08 -16.91 -10.45
C VAL A 344 -17.39 -17.61 -10.78
N LEU A 345 -18.50 -17.05 -10.31
CA LEU A 345 -19.86 -17.53 -10.60
C LEU A 345 -20.55 -16.66 -11.65
N GLY A 346 -19.99 -15.51 -11.99
CA GLY A 346 -20.67 -14.50 -12.78
C GLY A 346 -19.73 -13.55 -13.51
N LEU A 347 -19.98 -13.34 -14.80
CA LEU A 347 -19.26 -12.38 -15.64
C LEU A 347 -20.23 -11.45 -16.34
N LYS A 348 -19.94 -10.15 -16.33
CA LYS A 348 -20.69 -9.15 -17.10
C LYS A 348 -19.74 -8.31 -17.93
N PHE A 349 -19.97 -8.23 -19.23
CA PHE A 349 -19.23 -7.40 -20.16
C PHE A 349 -20.05 -6.14 -20.48
N ILE A 350 -19.45 -4.97 -20.35
CA ILE A 350 -20.12 -3.68 -20.54
C ILE A 350 -19.33 -2.82 -21.53
N GLY A 351 -20.01 -2.36 -22.58
CA GLY A 351 -19.44 -1.49 -23.60
C GLY A 351 -18.50 -2.20 -24.58
N GLU A 352 -17.79 -1.40 -25.37
CA GLU A 352 -16.77 -1.91 -26.28
C GLU A 352 -15.48 -2.23 -25.53
N ILE A 353 -15.06 -3.49 -25.60
CA ILE A 353 -13.80 -3.98 -25.03
C ILE A 353 -12.93 -4.39 -26.21
N ASN A 354 -11.83 -3.65 -26.41
CA ASN A 354 -10.91 -3.87 -27.52
C ASN A 354 -9.95 -5.03 -27.15
N ILE A 355 -10.48 -6.25 -27.18
CA ILE A 355 -9.70 -7.46 -26.94
C ILE A 355 -8.81 -7.73 -28.17
N GLU A 356 -7.58 -8.19 -27.92
CA GLU A 356 -6.67 -8.64 -28.98
C GLU A 356 -7.34 -9.74 -29.83
N PRO A 357 -7.09 -9.80 -31.15
CA PRO A 357 -7.77 -10.75 -32.05
C PRO A 357 -7.65 -12.22 -31.63
N ASP A 358 -6.58 -12.55 -30.91
CA ASP A 358 -6.23 -13.92 -30.54
C ASP A 358 -6.81 -14.37 -29.18
N VAL A 359 -7.41 -13.44 -28.41
CA VAL A 359 -8.00 -13.77 -27.11
C VAL A 359 -9.51 -13.95 -27.25
N TYR A 360 -9.93 -15.21 -27.38
CA TYR A 360 -11.33 -15.57 -27.44
C TYR A 360 -11.97 -15.54 -26.05
N ILE A 361 -13.14 -14.89 -25.91
CA ILE A 361 -13.92 -14.93 -24.66
C ILE A 361 -14.31 -16.36 -24.28
N SER A 362 -14.34 -17.29 -25.24
CA SER A 362 -14.52 -18.71 -24.95
C SER A 362 -13.47 -19.24 -23.99
N GLU A 363 -12.21 -18.80 -24.11
CA GLU A 363 -11.14 -19.18 -23.19
C GLU A 363 -11.37 -18.61 -21.78
N VAL A 364 -11.96 -17.42 -21.67
CA VAL A 364 -12.37 -16.83 -20.39
C VAL A 364 -13.45 -17.66 -19.71
N CYS A 365 -14.44 -18.12 -20.47
CA CYS A 365 -15.50 -18.98 -19.96
C CYS A 365 -14.98 -20.37 -19.58
N LYS A 366 -14.10 -20.98 -20.40
CA LYS A 366 -13.42 -22.25 -20.08
C LYS A 366 -12.62 -22.17 -18.79
N ALA A 367 -11.93 -21.04 -18.56
CA ALA A 367 -11.17 -20.83 -17.34
C ALA A 367 -12.07 -20.75 -16.08
N CYS A 368 -13.36 -20.43 -16.22
CA CYS A 368 -14.32 -20.26 -15.13
C CYS A 368 -15.34 -21.42 -15.08
N PRO A 369 -14.96 -22.63 -14.61
CA PRO A 369 -15.80 -23.84 -14.71
C PRO A 369 -17.12 -23.78 -13.92
N ASN A 370 -17.19 -22.91 -12.91
CA ASN A 370 -18.36 -22.74 -12.04
C ASN A 370 -19.24 -21.54 -12.45
N LEU A 371 -19.07 -21.02 -13.67
CA LEU A 371 -19.84 -19.87 -14.16
C LEU A 371 -21.34 -20.20 -14.23
N GLN A 372 -22.14 -19.44 -13.48
CA GLN A 372 -23.60 -19.61 -13.41
C GLN A 372 -24.36 -18.43 -14.05
N TRP A 373 -23.70 -17.29 -14.24
CA TRP A 373 -24.30 -16.10 -14.82
C TRP A 373 -23.37 -15.44 -15.83
N LEU A 374 -23.93 -15.07 -16.98
CA LEU A 374 -23.23 -14.35 -18.04
C LEU A 374 -24.08 -13.17 -18.50
N GLY A 375 -23.46 -12.00 -18.60
CA GLY A 375 -24.13 -10.75 -18.96
C GLY A 375 -23.38 -9.98 -20.03
N PHE A 376 -24.11 -9.41 -20.98
CA PHE A 376 -23.59 -8.52 -22.00
C PHE A 376 -24.45 -7.26 -22.05
N GLU A 377 -23.85 -6.09 -21.90
CA GLU A 377 -24.52 -4.80 -21.96
C GLU A 377 -23.79 -3.87 -22.92
N ASN A 378 -24.45 -3.47 -24.00
CA ASN A 378 -23.86 -2.63 -25.05
C ASN A 378 -22.50 -3.16 -25.54
N SER A 379 -22.35 -4.49 -25.56
CA SER A 379 -21.09 -5.13 -25.88
C SER A 379 -20.78 -5.08 -27.37
N GLY A 380 -19.55 -4.71 -27.72
CA GLY A 380 -19.08 -4.63 -29.11
C GLY A 380 -19.09 -5.98 -29.85
N SER A 381 -19.02 -5.94 -31.18
CA SER A 381 -19.11 -7.13 -32.06
C SER A 381 -17.98 -8.15 -31.87
N ARG A 382 -16.82 -7.71 -31.38
CA ARG A 382 -15.71 -8.61 -30.99
C ARG A 382 -16.07 -9.48 -29.80
N ILE A 383 -16.92 -8.96 -28.90
CA ILE A 383 -17.34 -9.67 -27.69
C ILE A 383 -18.55 -10.53 -28.00
N LEU A 384 -19.62 -9.90 -28.46
CA LEU A 384 -20.92 -10.52 -28.66
C LEU A 384 -21.31 -10.51 -30.13
N ASN A 385 -21.18 -11.68 -30.75
CA ASN A 385 -21.73 -12.00 -32.06
C ASN A 385 -22.31 -13.42 -32.05
N ASN A 386 -22.97 -13.81 -33.14
CA ASN A 386 -23.66 -15.10 -33.22
C ASN A 386 -22.72 -16.30 -32.96
N LYS A 387 -21.58 -16.34 -33.65
CA LYS A 387 -20.60 -17.44 -33.52
C LYS A 387 -20.02 -17.52 -32.11
N ASN A 388 -19.61 -16.39 -31.56
CA ASN A 388 -19.05 -16.33 -30.21
C ASN A 388 -20.09 -16.76 -29.17
N LEU A 389 -21.33 -16.29 -29.27
CA LEU A 389 -22.38 -16.68 -28.34
C LEU A 389 -22.63 -18.19 -28.37
N GLU A 390 -22.67 -18.81 -29.56
CA GLU A 390 -22.87 -20.26 -29.67
C GLU A 390 -21.74 -21.04 -28.98
N VAL A 391 -20.48 -20.68 -29.23
CA VAL A 391 -19.31 -21.30 -28.59
C VAL A 391 -19.32 -21.09 -27.09
N LEU A 392 -19.62 -19.88 -26.61
CA LEU A 392 -19.64 -19.55 -25.19
C LEU A 392 -20.66 -20.37 -24.41
N LEU A 393 -21.85 -20.56 -24.99
CA LEU A 393 -22.93 -21.33 -24.37
C LEU A 393 -22.58 -22.82 -24.30
N ALA A 394 -21.99 -23.36 -25.37
CA ALA A 394 -21.56 -24.76 -25.41
C ALA A 394 -20.49 -25.09 -24.36
N GLU A 395 -19.58 -24.15 -24.08
CA GLU A 395 -18.49 -24.32 -23.10
C GLU A 395 -18.94 -24.04 -21.65
N SER A 396 -20.08 -23.37 -21.44
CA SER A 396 -20.55 -22.95 -20.12
C SER A 396 -21.60 -23.93 -19.54
N SER A 397 -21.16 -25.15 -19.21
CA SER A 397 -22.05 -26.26 -18.79
C SER A 397 -22.92 -25.96 -17.55
N ASN A 398 -22.48 -25.06 -16.67
CA ASN A 398 -23.17 -24.70 -15.43
C ASN A 398 -24.00 -23.39 -15.51
N LEU A 399 -24.14 -22.81 -16.71
CA LEU A 399 -24.77 -21.51 -16.89
C LEU A 399 -26.28 -21.55 -16.61
N LYS A 400 -26.73 -20.83 -15.58
CA LYS A 400 -28.14 -20.77 -15.17
C LYS A 400 -28.86 -19.50 -15.64
N ARG A 401 -28.12 -18.42 -15.88
CA ARG A 401 -28.68 -17.14 -16.30
C ARG A 401 -27.85 -16.47 -17.39
N LEU A 402 -28.52 -16.01 -18.43
CA LEU A 402 -27.95 -15.20 -19.51
C LEU A 402 -28.68 -13.85 -19.56
N THR A 403 -27.92 -12.75 -19.62
CA THR A 403 -28.46 -11.40 -19.80
C THR A 403 -27.83 -10.78 -21.04
N ILE A 404 -28.63 -10.28 -21.98
CA ILE A 404 -28.17 -9.55 -23.17
C ILE A 404 -28.95 -8.25 -23.27
N ARG A 405 -28.24 -7.12 -23.23
CA ARG A 405 -28.82 -5.78 -23.35
C ARG A 405 -28.13 -4.98 -24.45
N GLY A 406 -28.93 -4.30 -25.28
CA GLY A 406 -28.42 -3.35 -26.26
C GLY A 406 -27.69 -3.99 -27.44
N SER A 407 -27.93 -5.27 -27.72
CA SER A 407 -27.22 -5.96 -28.81
C SER A 407 -27.84 -5.65 -30.18
N ARG A 408 -26.98 -5.31 -31.15
CA ARG A 408 -27.38 -5.10 -32.55
C ARG A 408 -27.04 -6.29 -33.46
N ARG A 409 -26.40 -7.33 -32.93
CA ARG A 409 -25.71 -8.35 -33.74
C ARG A 409 -26.26 -9.76 -33.58
N ILE A 410 -26.94 -10.05 -32.47
CA ILE A 410 -27.57 -11.36 -32.28
C ILE A 410 -28.77 -11.47 -33.21
N SER A 411 -28.81 -12.56 -33.97
CA SER A 411 -29.92 -12.86 -34.87
C SER A 411 -31.01 -13.66 -34.15
N PRO A 412 -32.27 -13.58 -34.58
CA PRO A 412 -33.35 -14.42 -34.08
C PRO A 412 -33.02 -15.92 -34.15
N LYS A 413 -32.38 -16.35 -35.23
CA LYS A 413 -31.97 -17.76 -35.42
C LYS A 413 -31.01 -18.24 -34.34
N THR A 414 -30.04 -17.40 -33.96
CA THR A 414 -29.10 -17.75 -32.89
C THR A 414 -29.79 -17.74 -31.53
N PHE A 415 -30.67 -16.78 -31.29
CA PHE A 415 -31.44 -16.68 -30.05
C PHE A 415 -32.28 -17.94 -29.79
N LEU A 416 -32.98 -18.44 -30.81
CA LEU A 416 -33.79 -19.67 -30.73
C LEU A 416 -32.98 -20.95 -30.47
N LYS A 417 -31.67 -20.95 -30.75
CA LYS A 417 -30.77 -22.09 -30.47
C LYS A 417 -30.23 -22.12 -29.04
N ILE A 418 -30.33 -21.01 -28.29
CA ILE A 418 -29.71 -20.88 -26.95
C ILE A 418 -30.08 -22.06 -26.02
N PRO A 419 -31.35 -22.50 -25.92
CA PRO A 419 -31.72 -23.60 -25.03
C PRO A 419 -31.05 -24.93 -25.37
N GLY A 420 -30.80 -25.20 -26.65
CA GLY A 420 -30.10 -26.41 -27.10
C GLY A 420 -28.60 -26.37 -26.79
N LEU A 421 -28.01 -25.18 -26.72
CA LEU A 421 -26.58 -24.99 -26.46
C LEU A 421 -26.25 -24.92 -24.97
N ALA A 422 -27.17 -24.44 -24.13
CA ALA A 422 -27.02 -24.36 -22.68
C ALA A 422 -28.22 -24.99 -21.95
N PRO A 423 -28.26 -26.33 -21.80
CA PRO A 423 -29.41 -27.03 -21.20
C PRO A 423 -29.65 -26.71 -19.72
N SER A 424 -28.64 -26.21 -19.01
CA SER A 424 -28.72 -25.82 -17.59
C SER A 424 -29.33 -24.42 -17.37
N LEU A 425 -29.61 -23.71 -18.46
CA LEU A 425 -30.10 -22.33 -18.45
C LEU A 425 -31.56 -22.27 -17.97
N LYS A 426 -31.81 -21.42 -16.99
CA LYS A 426 -33.13 -21.25 -16.35
C LYS A 426 -33.74 -19.89 -16.61
N ILE A 427 -32.90 -18.87 -16.83
CA ILE A 427 -33.32 -17.48 -16.94
C ILE A 427 -32.61 -16.84 -18.11
N ILE A 428 -33.36 -16.22 -19.00
CA ILE A 428 -32.85 -15.39 -20.08
C ILE A 428 -33.44 -13.99 -19.92
N GLU A 429 -32.58 -12.98 -19.95
CA GLU A 429 -32.98 -11.59 -19.93
C GLU A 429 -32.53 -10.91 -21.23
N ILE A 430 -33.48 -10.41 -22.01
CA ILE A 430 -33.25 -9.69 -23.26
C ILE A 430 -33.84 -8.29 -23.14
N ARG A 431 -33.02 -7.26 -23.36
CA ARG A 431 -33.47 -5.86 -23.36
C ARG A 431 -32.84 -5.09 -24.51
N GLU A 432 -33.58 -4.16 -25.11
CA GLU A 432 -33.04 -3.20 -26.11
C GLU A 432 -32.24 -3.87 -27.26
N CYS A 433 -32.61 -5.10 -27.64
CA CYS A 433 -31.92 -5.86 -28.68
C CYS A 433 -32.62 -5.66 -30.03
N LEU A 434 -32.08 -4.78 -30.88
CA LEU A 434 -32.70 -4.29 -32.12
C LEU A 434 -33.25 -5.37 -33.08
N ARG A 435 -32.65 -6.57 -33.09
CA ARG A 435 -33.05 -7.65 -34.02
C ARG A 435 -33.96 -8.69 -33.38
N ILE A 436 -34.17 -8.65 -32.07
CA ILE A 436 -35.03 -9.58 -31.34
C ILE A 436 -36.32 -8.84 -31.03
N ARG A 437 -37.30 -9.03 -31.91
CA ARG A 437 -38.63 -8.44 -31.79
C ARG A 437 -39.48 -9.22 -30.78
N GLU A 438 -40.58 -8.61 -30.36
CA GLU A 438 -41.51 -9.16 -29.37
C GLU A 438 -42.18 -10.47 -29.82
N ASP A 439 -42.55 -10.58 -31.09
CA ASP A 439 -43.10 -11.82 -31.66
C ASP A 439 -42.15 -13.02 -31.46
N ILE A 440 -40.86 -12.81 -31.68
CA ILE A 440 -39.83 -13.83 -31.46
C ILE A 440 -39.71 -14.20 -29.97
N LEU A 441 -39.89 -13.24 -29.06
CA LEU A 441 -39.82 -13.49 -27.61
C LEU A 441 -41.02 -14.31 -27.14
N ILE A 442 -42.21 -14.02 -27.67
CA ILE A 442 -43.44 -14.77 -27.40
C ILE A 442 -43.30 -16.20 -27.93
N ASP A 443 -42.89 -16.37 -29.18
CA ASP A 443 -42.65 -17.68 -29.79
C ASP A 443 -41.62 -18.49 -28.99
N PHE A 444 -40.54 -17.84 -28.55
CA PHE A 444 -39.53 -18.47 -27.71
C PHE A 444 -40.12 -18.97 -26.37
N GLN A 445 -40.91 -18.14 -25.69
CA GLN A 445 -41.50 -18.50 -24.40
C GLN A 445 -42.51 -19.66 -24.55
N ASN A 446 -43.23 -19.72 -25.67
CA ASN A 446 -44.12 -20.84 -26.01
C ASN A 446 -43.35 -22.14 -26.28
N LEU A 447 -42.23 -22.06 -26.99
CA LEU A 447 -41.37 -23.22 -27.27
C LEU A 447 -40.63 -23.74 -26.03
N TYR A 448 -40.26 -22.84 -25.11
CA TYR A 448 -39.44 -23.16 -23.94
C TYR A 448 -40.07 -22.66 -22.62
N PRO A 449 -41.24 -23.19 -22.23
CA PRO A 449 -42.00 -22.69 -21.08
C PRO A 449 -41.29 -22.84 -19.73
N LYS A 450 -40.28 -23.73 -19.65
CA LYS A 450 -39.48 -23.94 -18.44
C LYS A 450 -38.39 -22.88 -18.23
N ILE A 451 -38.04 -22.12 -19.27
CA ILE A 451 -37.09 -21.02 -19.19
C ILE A 451 -37.87 -19.76 -18.85
N LYS A 452 -37.45 -19.07 -17.79
CA LYS A 452 -38.00 -17.76 -17.44
C LYS A 452 -37.39 -16.69 -18.35
N LEU A 453 -38.15 -16.19 -19.30
CA LEU A 453 -37.78 -15.04 -20.12
C LEU A 453 -38.13 -13.74 -19.39
N ILE A 454 -37.21 -12.78 -19.39
CA ILE A 454 -37.41 -11.43 -18.85
C ILE A 454 -37.11 -10.45 -19.99
N PHE A 455 -38.11 -9.67 -20.38
CA PHE A 455 -37.99 -8.60 -21.36
C PHE A 455 -38.87 -7.43 -20.93
N GLU A 456 -38.48 -6.21 -21.28
CA GLU A 456 -39.36 -5.04 -21.18
C GLU A 456 -40.11 -4.93 -22.51
N SER A 457 -41.44 -5.01 -22.46
CA SER A 457 -42.29 -4.49 -23.53
C SER A 457 -42.18 -2.97 -23.45
N ASN A 458 -41.81 -2.33 -24.55
CA ASN A 458 -41.96 -0.89 -24.68
C ASN A 458 -43.45 -0.60 -24.87
N GLU A 459 -44.23 -0.67 -23.79
CA GLU A 459 -45.54 -0.03 -23.74
C GLU A 459 -45.38 1.29 -22.95
N GLU A 460 -45.38 2.37 -23.74
CA GLU A 460 -45.44 3.82 -23.45
C GLU A 460 -44.26 4.52 -22.74
#